data_AF-A0A4Y2CPJ2-F1
#
_entry.id   AF-A0A4Y2CPJ2-F1
#
_cell.length_a   1.000
_cell.length_b   1.000
_cell.length_c   1.000
_cell.angle_alpha   90.00
_cell.angle_beta   90.00
_cell.angle_gamma   90.00
#
_symmetry.space_group_name_H-M   'P 1'
#
loop_
_entity.id
_entity.type
_entity.pdbx_description
1 polymer ?
#
loop_
_entity_poly.entity_id
_entity_poly.type
_entity_poly.pdbx_seq_one_letter_code
_entity_poly.pdbx_strand_id
1 'polypeptide(L)'
;MPNPIYTLDIRKRTIKEAKHFPSPEIKDRSYFNMNIHPPTLILEPARVEDEADYKCRVDLRRSRTLILHTRLQIIVPPGDPFIMDEHGQRLRDIIGPYDEGAFLTLACEVDGGTGYQFVGWSSMPVALDKYRDG
;
A
#
# COMPACT_ATOMS: atom_id res chain seq x y z
N MET A 1 11.26 26.86 -9.47
CA MET A 1 10.29 25.79 -9.15
C MET A 1 10.77 24.54 -9.85
N PRO A 2 10.78 23.36 -9.21
CA PRO A 2 11.09 22.11 -9.91
C PRO A 2 10.10 21.88 -11.07
N ASN A 3 10.55 21.20 -12.11
CA ASN A 3 9.74 20.89 -13.28
C ASN A 3 8.54 20.00 -12.88
N PRO A 4 7.34 20.24 -13.45
CA PRO A 4 6.18 19.37 -13.18
C PRO A 4 6.43 17.96 -13.71
N ILE A 5 6.06 16.95 -12.92
CA ILE A 5 6.12 15.53 -13.35
C ILE A 5 5.09 15.21 -14.44
N TYR A 6 4.02 16.01 -14.53
CA TYR A 6 2.98 15.86 -15.55
C TYR A 6 2.41 17.22 -15.90
N THR A 7 2.32 17.52 -17.20
CA THR A 7 1.64 18.73 -17.70
C THR A 7 0.54 18.36 -18.67
N LEU A 8 -0.63 18.97 -18.47
CA LEU A 8 -1.76 18.93 -19.38
C LEU A 8 -2.01 20.35 -19.91
N ASP A 9 -1.89 20.55 -21.23
CA ASP A 9 -2.15 21.84 -21.89
C ASP A 9 -3.39 21.78 -22.79
N ILE A 10 -4.40 22.60 -22.44
CA ILE A 10 -5.69 22.72 -23.13
C ILE A 10 -5.94 24.12 -23.72
N ARG A 11 -4.96 25.05 -23.67
CA ARG A 11 -5.21 26.48 -23.94
C ARG A 11 -5.76 26.81 -25.33
N LYS A 12 -5.52 25.94 -26.32
CA LYS A 12 -5.93 26.13 -27.73
C LYS A 12 -6.77 24.97 -28.27
N ARG A 13 -7.27 24.09 -27.41
CA ARG A 13 -7.82 22.78 -27.81
C ARG A 13 -9.02 22.39 -26.97
N THR A 14 -9.82 21.46 -27.47
CA THR A 14 -10.80 20.80 -26.61
C THR A 14 -10.08 19.94 -25.57
N ILE A 15 -10.77 19.63 -24.47
CA ILE A 15 -10.24 18.76 -23.40
C ILE A 15 -9.78 17.40 -23.96
N LYS A 16 -10.48 16.86 -24.97
CA LYS A 16 -10.14 15.58 -25.63
C LYS A 16 -8.84 15.63 -26.44
N GLU A 17 -8.41 16.81 -26.86
CA GLU A 17 -7.23 17.02 -27.71
C GLU A 17 -6.05 17.61 -26.91
N ALA A 18 -6.18 17.61 -25.58
CA ALA A 18 -5.16 18.11 -24.66
C ALA A 18 -3.79 17.56 -25.01
N LYS A 19 -2.75 18.39 -24.88
CA LYS A 19 -1.38 17.90 -24.97
C LYS A 19 -0.93 17.42 -23.60
N HIS A 20 -0.34 16.24 -23.56
CA HIS A 20 0.16 15.60 -22.35
C HIS A 20 1.69 15.55 -22.40
N PHE A 21 2.33 15.93 -21.30
CA PHE A 21 3.78 15.93 -21.14
C PHE A 21 4.14 15.30 -19.80
N PRO A 22 4.17 13.95 -19.70
CA PRO A 22 4.72 13.27 -18.53
C PRO A 22 6.24 13.39 -18.51
N SER A 23 6.83 13.41 -17.31
CA SER A 23 8.28 13.32 -17.14
C SER A 23 8.79 11.90 -17.43
N PRO A 24 10.08 11.72 -17.75
CA PRO A 24 10.65 10.42 -18.10
C PRO A 24 10.40 9.32 -17.05
N GLU A 25 10.37 9.69 -15.76
CA GLU A 25 10.27 8.75 -14.63
C GLU A 25 8.88 8.08 -14.52
N ILE A 26 7.84 8.75 -15.04
CA ILE A 26 6.45 8.27 -14.95
C ILE A 26 5.79 8.07 -16.32
N LYS A 27 6.51 8.33 -17.42
CA LYS A 27 5.98 8.34 -18.79
C LYS A 27 5.20 7.09 -19.17
N ASP A 28 5.73 5.92 -18.84
CA ASP A 28 5.17 4.64 -19.28
C ASP A 28 4.07 4.09 -18.35
N ARG A 29 3.83 4.78 -17.23
CA ARG A 29 2.92 4.34 -16.16
C ARG A 29 2.00 5.45 -15.66
N SER A 30 1.83 6.52 -16.45
CA SER A 30 1.00 7.65 -16.05
C SER A 30 0.05 8.09 -17.14
N TYR A 31 -1.17 8.43 -16.73
CA TYR A 31 -2.16 9.06 -17.59
C TYR A 31 -3.09 9.95 -16.77
N PHE A 32 -3.65 10.98 -17.40
CA PHE A 32 -4.57 11.88 -16.73
C PHE A 32 -6.01 11.48 -17.06
N ASN A 33 -6.75 11.02 -16.05
CA ASN A 33 -8.14 10.60 -16.22
C ASN A 33 -9.08 11.81 -16.11
N MET A 34 -9.63 12.22 -17.25
CA MET A 34 -10.57 13.34 -17.36
C MET A 34 -12.04 12.94 -17.21
N ASN A 35 -12.33 11.64 -17.16
CA ASN A 35 -13.69 11.11 -17.10
C ASN A 35 -14.25 10.99 -15.67
N ILE A 36 -13.43 11.31 -14.66
CA ILE A 36 -13.79 11.27 -13.24
C ILE A 36 -13.80 12.67 -12.64
N HIS A 37 -14.53 12.87 -11.55
CA HIS A 37 -14.57 14.12 -10.81
C HIS A 37 -14.08 13.93 -9.36
N PRO A 38 -13.00 14.61 -8.94
CA PRO A 38 -12.18 15.51 -9.75
C PRO A 38 -11.31 14.78 -10.81
N PRO A 39 -10.98 15.41 -11.94
CA PRO A 39 -9.99 14.88 -12.88
C PRO A 39 -8.65 14.63 -12.17
N THR A 40 -8.06 13.46 -12.38
CA THR A 40 -6.95 12.97 -11.55
C THR A 40 -5.82 12.38 -12.39
N LEU A 41 -4.58 12.63 -11.97
CA LEU A 41 -3.40 11.94 -12.49
C LEU A 41 -3.33 10.53 -11.89
N ILE A 42 -3.29 9.51 -12.74
CA ILE A 42 -3.14 8.12 -12.34
C ILE A 42 -1.69 7.68 -12.56
N LEU A 43 -1.14 7.00 -11.57
CA LEU A 43 0.15 6.28 -11.64
C LEU A 43 -0.15 4.79 -11.51
N GLU A 44 0.10 4.02 -12.55
CA GLU A 44 -0.22 2.59 -12.61
C GLU A 44 0.87 1.80 -13.37
N PRO A 45 1.63 0.92 -12.69
CA PRO A 45 1.57 0.62 -11.26
C PRO A 45 2.14 1.75 -10.39
N ALA A 46 1.59 1.88 -9.18
CA ALA A 46 2.17 2.71 -8.11
C ALA A 46 3.40 2.03 -7.51
N ARG A 47 4.38 2.84 -7.07
CA ARG A 47 5.64 2.38 -6.47
C ARG A 47 5.89 3.09 -5.14
N VAL A 48 6.72 2.49 -4.28
CA VAL A 48 7.04 3.07 -2.96
C VAL A 48 7.68 4.45 -3.10
N GLU A 49 8.48 4.67 -4.15
CA GLU A 49 9.13 5.95 -4.42
C GLU A 49 8.15 7.06 -4.85
N ASP A 50 6.89 6.72 -5.14
CA ASP A 50 5.84 7.71 -5.43
C ASP A 50 5.24 8.33 -4.16
N GLU A 51 5.53 7.82 -2.97
CA GLU A 51 5.04 8.41 -1.73
C GLU A 51 5.61 9.83 -1.55
N ALA A 52 4.73 10.84 -1.66
CA ALA A 52 5.11 12.23 -1.57
C ALA A 52 3.89 13.15 -1.37
N ASP A 53 4.16 14.42 -1.03
CA ASP A 53 3.20 15.51 -1.12
C ASP A 53 3.22 16.13 -2.52
N TYR A 54 2.12 15.97 -3.25
CA TYR A 54 1.93 16.48 -4.60
C TYR A 54 1.29 17.85 -4.58
N LYS A 55 1.72 18.71 -5.51
CA LYS A 55 1.14 20.02 -5.76
C LYS A 55 0.57 20.08 -7.17
N CYS A 56 -0.75 20.16 -7.27
CA CYS A 56 -1.44 20.41 -8.53
C CYS A 56 -1.62 21.92 -8.73
N ARG A 57 -1.17 22.44 -9.88
CA ARG A 57 -1.36 23.83 -10.29
C ARG A 57 -2.29 23.87 -11.50
N VAL A 58 -3.39 24.61 -11.39
CA VAL A 58 -4.36 24.80 -12.47
C VAL A 58 -4.40 26.27 -12.88
N ASP A 59 -3.96 26.56 -14.10
CA ASP A 59 -4.01 27.90 -14.66
C ASP A 59 -5.30 28.13 -15.44
N LEU A 60 -6.18 28.98 -14.90
CA LEU A 60 -7.48 29.32 -15.48
C LEU A 60 -7.38 30.58 -16.34
N ARG A 61 -8.13 30.61 -17.46
CA ARG A 61 -8.09 31.75 -18.40
C ARG A 61 -8.67 33.05 -17.82
N ARG A 62 -9.69 32.96 -16.96
CA ARG A 62 -10.46 34.10 -16.43
C ARG A 62 -10.52 34.15 -14.90
N SER A 63 -9.68 33.38 -14.23
CA SER A 63 -9.63 33.33 -12.76
C SER A 63 -8.20 33.16 -12.30
N ARG A 64 -7.98 33.28 -10.99
CA ARG A 64 -6.67 33.04 -10.38
C ARG A 64 -6.26 31.58 -10.55
N THR A 65 -4.95 31.34 -10.59
CA THR A 65 -4.38 29.99 -10.52
C THR A 65 -4.86 29.29 -9.25
N LEU A 66 -5.36 28.07 -9.41
CA LEU A 66 -5.69 27.20 -8.27
C LEU A 66 -4.48 26.34 -7.93
N ILE A 67 -4.23 26.17 -6.64
CA ILE A 67 -3.20 25.29 -6.11
C ILE A 67 -3.88 24.28 -5.20
N LEU A 68 -3.70 23.00 -5.48
CA LEU A 68 -4.17 21.90 -4.64
C LEU A 68 -2.97 21.12 -4.12
N HIS A 69 -3.04 20.71 -2.86
CA HIS A 69 -2.04 19.86 -2.23
C HIS A 69 -2.68 18.51 -1.93
N THR A 70 -1.99 17.42 -2.26
CA THR A 70 -2.49 16.06 -2.07
C THR A 70 -1.34 15.17 -1.63
N ARG A 71 -1.52 14.44 -0.54
CA ARG A 71 -0.53 13.45 -0.09
C ARG A 71 -0.86 12.09 -0.69
N LEU A 72 0.11 11.49 -1.39
CA LEU A 72 0.04 10.10 -1.81
C LEU A 72 0.78 9.26 -0.77
N GLN A 73 0.08 8.34 -0.12
CA GLN A 73 0.68 7.34 0.77
C GLN A 73 0.62 5.98 0.11
N ILE A 74 1.72 5.24 0.14
CA ILE A 74 1.81 3.91 -0.45
C ILE A 74 1.73 2.87 0.66
N ILE A 75 0.68 2.06 0.59
CA ILE A 75 0.48 0.93 1.50
C ILE A 75 1.14 -0.29 0.87
N VAL A 76 2.20 -0.77 1.50
CA VAL A 76 2.84 -2.04 1.14
C VAL A 76 2.20 -3.13 1.99
N PRO A 77 1.64 -4.19 1.37
CA PRO A 77 1.12 -5.33 2.13
C PRO A 77 2.23 -5.98 2.99
N PRO A 78 1.88 -6.51 4.17
CA PRO A 78 2.82 -7.28 4.97
C PRO A 78 3.19 -8.58 4.25
N GLY A 79 4.34 -9.14 4.59
CA GLY A 79 4.72 -10.49 4.18
C GLY A 79 3.86 -11.55 4.86
N ASP A 80 4.17 -12.81 4.56
CA ASP A 80 3.47 -13.94 5.16
C ASP A 80 3.67 -13.97 6.68
N PRO A 81 2.60 -14.18 7.48
CA PRO A 81 2.72 -14.29 8.93
C PRO A 81 3.49 -15.56 9.31
N PHE A 82 4.26 -15.47 10.39
CA PHE A 82 4.94 -16.59 11.01
C PHE A 82 4.71 -16.58 12.52
N ILE A 83 4.71 -17.77 13.11
CA ILE A 83 4.55 -17.95 14.55
C ILE A 83 5.93 -18.13 15.19
N MET A 84 6.14 -17.55 16.36
CA MET A 84 7.32 -17.77 17.19
C MET A 84 6.94 -18.22 18.59
N ASP A 85 7.85 -18.97 19.23
CA ASP A 85 7.80 -19.23 20.66
C ASP A 85 8.41 -18.09 21.48
N GLU A 86 8.42 -18.25 22.80
CA GLU A 86 9.03 -17.30 23.75
C GLU A 86 10.55 -17.12 23.59
N HIS A 87 11.22 -18.04 22.90
CA HIS A 87 12.65 -17.98 22.61
C HIS A 87 12.94 -17.33 21.24
N GLY A 88 11.91 -16.88 20.53
CA GLY A 88 12.03 -16.31 19.18
C GLY A 88 12.29 -17.36 18.09
N GLN A 89 12.07 -18.65 18.37
CA GLN A 89 12.18 -19.70 17.38
C GLN A 89 10.96 -19.70 16.47
N ARG A 90 11.20 -19.60 15.15
CA ARG A 90 10.14 -19.73 14.14
C ARG A 90 9.56 -21.14 14.16
N LEU A 91 8.26 -21.21 14.42
CA LEU A 91 7.49 -22.43 14.52
C LEU A 91 6.81 -22.75 13.19
N ARG A 92 6.80 -24.04 12.81
CA ARG A 92 6.12 -24.55 11.63
C ARG A 92 5.57 -25.95 11.92
N ASP A 93 4.41 -26.24 11.34
CA ASP A 93 3.76 -27.55 11.45
C ASP A 93 3.48 -27.94 12.93
N ILE A 94 3.74 -29.19 13.31
CA ILE A 94 3.54 -29.68 14.69
C ILE A 94 4.66 -29.18 15.61
N ILE A 95 4.26 -28.50 16.69
CA ILE A 95 5.14 -27.99 17.74
C ILE A 95 4.92 -28.75 19.05
N GLY A 96 6.00 -29.01 19.78
CA GLY A 96 5.98 -29.74 21.04
C GLY A 96 6.91 -30.96 21.06
N PRO A 97 6.77 -31.88 22.03
CA PRO A 97 5.66 -31.99 22.99
C PRO A 97 5.66 -30.91 24.08
N TYR A 98 4.46 -30.55 24.55
CA TYR A 98 4.25 -29.64 25.68
C TYR A 98 3.50 -30.37 26.79
N ASP A 99 3.87 -30.09 28.05
CA ASP A 99 3.23 -30.70 29.21
C ASP A 99 1.80 -30.16 29.42
N GLU A 100 0.86 -31.04 29.76
CA GLU A 100 -0.48 -30.62 30.13
C GLU A 100 -0.44 -29.65 31.34
N GLY A 101 -1.04 -28.47 31.19
CA GLY A 101 -1.04 -27.43 32.22
C GLY A 101 0.14 -26.45 32.16
N ALA A 102 1.12 -26.67 31.26
CA ALA A 102 2.14 -25.67 30.97
C ALA A 102 1.55 -24.44 30.26
N PHE A 103 2.15 -23.28 30.51
CA PHE A 103 1.85 -22.07 29.75
C PHE A 103 2.59 -22.10 28.42
N LEU A 104 1.87 -21.84 27.33
CA LEU A 104 2.43 -21.71 25.98
C LEU A 104 2.31 -20.26 25.52
N THR A 105 3.44 -19.62 25.25
CA THR A 105 3.49 -18.27 24.69
C THR A 105 3.78 -18.36 23.19
N LEU A 106 2.85 -17.86 22.37
CA LEU A 106 3.01 -17.75 20.92
C LEU A 106 2.91 -16.29 20.49
N ALA A 107 3.84 -15.86 19.64
CA ALA A 107 3.79 -14.57 18.96
C ALA A 107 3.48 -14.80 17.47
N CYS A 108 2.57 -14.02 16.90
CA CYS A 108 2.32 -13.99 15.45
C CYS A 108 2.88 -12.68 14.92
N GLU A 109 3.89 -12.80 14.07
CA GLU A 109 4.59 -11.66 13.48
C GLU A 109 4.52 -11.73 11.96
N VAL A 110 4.63 -10.56 11.33
CA VAL A 110 4.70 -10.40 9.87
C VAL A 110 5.95 -9.58 9.55
N ASP A 111 6.68 -10.00 8.52
CA ASP A 111 7.83 -9.24 8.04
C ASP A 111 7.35 -8.16 7.06
N GLY A 112 7.86 -6.94 7.23
CA GLY A 112 7.63 -5.83 6.31
C GLY A 112 6.22 -5.24 6.36
N GLY A 113 5.83 -4.61 5.25
CA GLY A 113 4.60 -3.82 5.13
C GLY A 113 4.74 -2.38 5.65
N THR A 114 3.91 -1.49 5.12
CA THR A 114 3.80 -0.09 5.55
C THR A 114 2.34 0.30 5.71
N GLY A 115 2.04 1.20 6.64
CA GLY A 115 0.67 1.64 6.94
C GLY A 115 -0.02 0.81 8.04
N TYR A 116 -1.34 0.96 8.17
CA TYR A 116 -2.10 0.32 9.24
C TYR A 116 -2.40 -1.14 8.88
N GLN A 117 -1.83 -2.08 9.63
CA GLN A 117 -1.94 -3.52 9.40
C GLN A 117 -2.65 -4.20 10.58
N PHE A 118 -3.46 -5.23 10.30
CA PHE A 118 -4.12 -6.04 11.31
C PHE A 118 -3.63 -7.49 11.21
N VAL A 119 -3.12 -8.02 12.32
CA VAL A 119 -2.79 -9.44 12.47
C VAL A 119 -3.80 -10.05 13.44
N GLY A 120 -4.44 -11.15 13.03
CA GLY A 120 -5.46 -11.84 13.83
C GLY A 120 -5.09 -13.30 14.04
N TRP A 121 -5.44 -13.83 15.22
CA TRP A 121 -5.29 -15.24 15.53
C TRP A 121 -6.55 -16.02 15.14
N SER A 122 -6.36 -17.22 14.59
CA SER A 122 -7.44 -18.19 14.40
C SER A 122 -6.94 -19.58 14.77
N SER A 123 -7.77 -20.36 15.44
CA SER A 123 -7.54 -21.78 15.66
C SER A 123 -8.52 -22.59 14.80
N MET A 124 -8.01 -23.64 14.14
CA MET A 124 -8.90 -24.68 13.64
C MET A 124 -9.36 -25.54 14.84
N PRO A 125 -10.58 -26.12 14.79
CA PRO A 125 -10.97 -27.14 15.74
C PRO A 125 -10.18 -28.42 15.43
N VAL A 126 -8.96 -28.51 15.95
CA VAL A 126 -8.21 -29.78 15.99
C VAL A 126 -8.37 -30.31 17.41
N ALA A 127 -8.90 -31.53 17.52
CA ALA A 127 -8.99 -32.22 18.78
C ALA A 127 -7.58 -32.37 19.36
N LEU A 128 -7.38 -31.87 20.58
CA LEU A 128 -6.23 -32.22 21.39
C LEU A 128 -6.40 -33.70 21.74
N ASP A 129 -5.77 -34.56 20.96
CA ASP A 129 -5.83 -36.00 21.20
C ASP A 129 -5.06 -36.29 22.48
N LYS A 130 -5.78 -36.69 23.52
CA LYS A 130 -5.16 -37.07 24.79
C LYS A 130 -4.47 -38.41 24.58
N TYR A 131 -3.13 -38.42 24.55
CA TYR A 131 -2.38 -39.67 24.65
C TYR A 131 -2.61 -40.24 26.05
N ARG A 132 -3.42 -41.30 26.12
CA ARG A 132 -3.77 -41.98 27.36
C ARG A 132 -2.76 -43.11 27.56
N ASP A 133 -1.70 -42.83 28.32
CA ASP A 133 -0.87 -43.90 28.88
C ASP A 133 -1.70 -44.72 29.89
N GLY A 134 -1.52 -46.04 29.85
CA GLY A 134 -2.30 -47.05 30.56
C GLY A 134 -2.22 -47.02 32.07
#